data_AF-A0A958WYK6-F1
#
_entry.id   AF-A0A958WYK6-F1
#
_cell.length_a   1.000
_cell.length_b   1.000
_cell.length_c   1.000
_cell.angle_alpha   90.00
_cell.angle_beta   90.00
_cell.angle_gamma   90.00
#
_symmetry.space_group_name_H-M   'P 1'
#
loop_
_entity.id
_entity.type
_entity.pdbx_description
1 polymer ?
#
loop_
_entity_poly.entity_id
_entity_poly.type
_entity_poly.pdbx_seq_one_letter_code
_entity_poly.pdbx_strand_id
1 'polypeptide(L)' 'ELPIRMTAEDFAYYSQVMPACFYRLGTGNVSKGIVSPIHTDTFDVDEDSLKTGMGLMAWLAVKELEN' A
#
# COMPACT_ATOMS: atom_id res chain seq x y z
N GLU A 1 -13.14 10.18 1.70
CA GLU A 1 -12.79 8.91 2.40
C GLU A 1 -12.49 7.82 1.39
N LEU A 2 -11.69 6.81 1.77
CA LEU A 2 -11.43 5.65 0.92
C LEU A 2 -12.60 4.67 0.99
N PRO A 3 -13.19 4.24 -0.14
CA PRO A 3 -14.27 3.27 -0.11
C PRO A 3 -13.78 1.91 0.37
N ILE A 4 -14.69 1.18 1.05
CA ILE A 4 -14.50 -0.22 1.41
C ILE A 4 -14.27 -1.02 0.12
N ARG A 5 -13.28 -1.92 0.15
CA ARG A 5 -13.05 -2.89 -0.92
C ARG A 5 -13.26 -4.28 -0.36
N MET A 6 -13.97 -5.12 -1.10
CA MET A 6 -14.20 -6.53 -0.78
C MET A 6 -13.05 -7.44 -1.26
N THR A 7 -11.85 -6.87 -1.41
CA THR A 7 -10.64 -7.62 -1.78
C THR A 7 -10.24 -8.54 -0.63
N ALA A 8 -9.93 -9.80 -0.94
CA ALA A 8 -9.36 -10.72 0.04
C ALA A 8 -7.84 -10.50 0.13
N GLU A 9 -7.32 -10.47 1.34
CA GLU A 9 -5.90 -10.26 1.66
C GLU A 9 -5.54 -11.11 2.88
N ASP A 10 -4.47 -11.90 2.78
CA ASP A 10 -4.09 -12.82 3.86
C ASP A 10 -3.48 -12.08 5.06
N PHE A 11 -3.03 -10.83 4.87
CA PHE A 11 -2.60 -9.96 5.97
C PHE A 11 -3.66 -9.83 7.08
N ALA A 12 -4.95 -10.00 6.74
CA ALA A 12 -6.04 -10.00 7.71
C ALA A 12 -5.87 -11.06 8.82
N TYR A 13 -5.12 -12.14 8.59
CA TYR A 13 -4.81 -13.11 9.65
C TYR A 13 -3.94 -12.50 10.76
N TYR A 14 -2.97 -11.64 10.42
CA TYR A 14 -2.12 -10.98 11.43
C TYR A 14 -2.93 -10.00 12.28
N SER A 15 -3.91 -9.30 11.69
CA SER A 15 -4.74 -8.35 12.43
C SER A 15 -5.66 -9.00 13.48
N GLN A 16 -5.86 -10.32 13.41
CA GLN A 16 -6.64 -11.05 14.42
C GLN A 16 -5.82 -11.36 15.69
N VAL A 17 -4.49 -11.33 15.63
CA VAL A 17 -3.62 -11.81 16.72
C VAL A 17 -2.68 -10.74 17.29
N MET A 18 -2.56 -9.58 16.64
CA MET A 18 -1.77 -8.45 17.13
C MET A 18 -2.31 -7.12 16.60
N PRO A 19 -2.01 -5.98 17.25
CA PRO A 19 -2.26 -4.67 16.68
C PRO A 19 -1.63 -4.59 15.28
N ALA A 20 -2.44 -4.24 14.29
CA ALA A 20 -2.02 -4.23 12.90
C ALA A 20 -2.51 -2.96 12.21
N CYS A 21 -1.68 -2.49 11.26
CA CYS A 21 -2.02 -1.38 10.37
C CYS A 21 -1.86 -1.85 8.93
N PHE A 22 -2.94 -1.75 8.14
CA PHE A 22 -2.91 -2.00 6.70
C PHE A 22 -3.33 -0.72 5.99
N TYR A 23 -2.50 -0.24 5.06
CA TYR A 23 -2.73 1.00 4.34
C TYR A 23 -2.54 0.82 2.84
N ARG A 24 -3.12 1.73 2.05
CA ARG A 24 -2.99 1.72 0.59
C ARG A 24 -1.97 2.77 0.17
N LEU A 25 -0.99 2.37 -0.62
CA LEU A 25 -0.07 3.26 -1.31
C LEU A 25 -0.59 3.56 -2.72
N GLY A 26 -0.68 4.83 -3.09
CA GLY A 26 -1.03 5.23 -4.45
C GLY A 26 0.11 4.92 -5.41
N THR A 27 -0.12 4.05 -6.40
CA THR A 27 0.87 3.64 -7.41
C THR A 27 0.52 4.06 -8.83
N GLY A 28 -0.68 4.59 -9.05
CA GLY A 28 -1.14 5.04 -10.37
C GLY A 28 -0.63 6.42 -10.73
N ASN A 29 -0.48 6.68 -12.03
CA ASN A 29 -0.07 7.95 -12.58
C ASN A 29 -0.78 8.22 -13.92
N VAL A 30 -1.72 9.16 -13.91
CA VAL A 30 -2.52 9.53 -15.09
C VAL A 30 -1.67 10.17 -16.20
N SER A 31 -0.65 10.97 -15.87
CA SER A 31 0.19 11.61 -16.88
C SER A 31 1.15 10.63 -17.56
N LYS A 32 1.52 9.54 -16.88
CA LYS A 32 2.30 8.43 -17.45
C LYS A 32 1.43 7.31 -18.06
N GLY A 33 0.09 7.42 -17.99
CA GLY A 33 -0.84 6.39 -18.48
C GLY A 33 -0.98 5.16 -17.58
N ILE A 34 -0.44 5.19 -16.36
CA ILE A 34 -0.46 4.10 -15.38
C ILE A 34 -1.77 4.15 -14.61
N VAL A 35 -2.84 3.60 -15.19
CA VAL A 35 -4.22 3.70 -14.67
C VAL A 35 -4.92 2.35 -14.50
N SER A 36 -4.31 1.27 -14.98
CA SER A 36 -4.90 -0.06 -14.95
C SER A 36 -4.94 -0.65 -13.53
N PRO A 37 -6.01 -1.36 -13.15
CA PRO A 37 -6.10 -1.99 -11.84
C PRO A 37 -5.19 -3.21 -11.73
N ILE A 38 -4.89 -3.62 -10.49
CA ILE A 38 -4.23 -4.89 -10.20
C ILE A 38 -4.99 -6.06 -10.85
N HIS A 39 -4.27 -7.10 -11.26
CA HIS A 39 -4.79 -8.27 -12.01
C HIS A 39 -5.25 -8.02 -13.45
N THR A 40 -4.76 -6.97 -14.10
CA THR A 40 -4.91 -6.78 -15.55
C THR A 40 -3.59 -7.03 -16.27
N ASP A 41 -3.64 -7.39 -17.55
CA ASP A 41 -2.48 -7.58 -18.43
C ASP A 41 -1.74 -6.27 -18.77
N THR A 42 -2.40 -5.14 -18.53
CA THR A 42 -1.87 -3.78 -18.71
C THR A 42 -1.49 -3.11 -17.39
N PHE A 43 -1.48 -3.86 -16.28
CA PHE A 43 -1.05 -3.31 -14.99
C PHE A 43 0.41 -2.83 -15.06
N ASP A 44 0.64 -1.65 -14.51
CA ASP A 44 1.97 -1.05 -14.33
C ASP A 44 1.99 -0.20 -13.05
N VAL A 45 3.18 0.22 -12.62
CA VAL A 45 3.42 0.95 -11.36
C VAL A 45 4.26 2.19 -11.61
N ASP A 46 3.88 3.33 -11.03
CA ASP A 46 4.79 4.47 -10.99
C ASP A 46 5.92 4.20 -9.98
N GLU A 47 7.13 3.93 -10.48
CA GLU A 47 8.29 3.59 -9.63
C GLU A 47 8.65 4.68 -8.61
N ASP A 48 8.24 5.94 -8.82
CA ASP A 48 8.42 6.99 -7.81
C ASP A 48 7.64 6.69 -6.51
N SER A 49 6.59 5.87 -6.56
CA SER A 49 5.86 5.40 -5.38
C SER A 49 6.71 4.53 -4.44
N LEU A 50 7.74 3.84 -4.96
CA LEU A 50 8.64 3.00 -4.16
C LEU A 50 9.39 3.83 -3.10
N LYS A 51 9.78 5.06 -3.44
CA LYS A 51 10.45 5.98 -2.50
C LYS A 51 9.53 6.28 -1.31
N THR A 52 8.27 6.61 -1.58
CA THR A 52 7.26 6.89 -0.55
C THR A 52 6.94 5.63 0.27
N GLY A 53 6.74 4.48 -0.39
CA GLY A 53 6.41 3.22 0.27
C GLY A 53 7.49 2.77 1.24
N MET A 54 8.75 2.72 0.78
CA MET A 54 9.88 2.31 1.61
C MET A 54 10.19 3.34 2.70
N GLY A 55 10.14 4.63 2.35
CA GLY A 55 10.35 5.72 3.31
C GLY A 55 9.32 5.69 4.44
N LEU A 56 8.04 5.52 4.12
CA LEU A 56 6.97 5.40 5.11
C LEU A 56 7.13 4.17 5.99
N MET A 57 7.43 3.01 5.41
CA MET A 57 7.63 1.77 6.19
C MET A 57 8.80 1.90 7.17
N ALA A 58 9.95 2.42 6.72
CA ALA A 58 11.10 2.64 7.58
C ALA A 58 10.79 3.68 8.68
N TRP A 59 10.12 4.77 8.31
CA TRP A 59 9.74 5.81 9.27
C TRP A 59 8.76 5.28 10.33
N LEU A 60 7.74 4.50 9.95
CA LEU A 60 6.81 3.87 10.87
C LEU A 60 7.53 2.95 11.86
N ALA A 61 8.48 2.13 11.38
CA ALA A 61 9.26 1.26 12.24
C ALA A 61 10.11 2.05 13.25
N VAL A 62 10.77 3.13 12.83
CA VAL A 62 11.54 4.00 13.73
C VAL A 62 10.61 4.66 14.75
N LYS A 63 9.46 5.19 14.30
CA LYS A 63 8.51 5.87 15.18
C LYS A 63 7.86 4.95 16.20
N GLU A 64 7.59 3.70 15.85
CA GLU A 64 7.06 2.71 16.79
C GLU A 64 8.08 2.35 17.88
N LEU A 65 9.38 2.46 17.58
CA LEU A 65 10.46 2.15 18.53
C LEU A 65 10.89 3.35 19.39
N GLU A 66 10.56 4.57 18.96
CA GLU A 66 10.77 5.79 19.74
C GLU A 66 9.70 5.86 20.84
N ASN A 67 10.04 5.40 22.06
CA ASN A 67 9.22 5.57 23.27
C ASN A 67 8.95 7.06 23.58
#